data_AF-A0A0R1WAL8-F1
#
_entry.id   AF-A0A0R1WAL8-F1
#
_cell.length_a   1.000
_cell.length_b   1.000
_cell.length_c   1.000
_cell.angle_alpha   90.00
_cell.angle_beta   90.00
_cell.angle_gamma   90.00
#
_symmetry.space_group_name_H-M   'P 1'
#
loop_
_entity.id
_entity.type
_entity.pdbx_description
1 polymer ?
#
loop_
_entity_poly.entity_id
_entity_poly.type
_entity_poly.pdbx_seq_one_letter_code
_entity_poly.pdbx_strand_id
1 'polypeptide(L)'
;MEVVGLKPQKRSNLTRKQFLILSVIGLLFLIVISFALLSPKSSSNNNNEAKVTTKVPKEYKQALKHAKNYSNVMYMSKAEISKQLKSSYSINATKYALKHLKVDYNQNALKKAQEYAESQNMSQQAIHNQLITKNTFSVKQAQYAVDNLKADFNYNALVTAKKYQRDLGFSPAKIREVLISDDNESFTPAQADYAIEHLND
;
A
#
# COMPACT_ATOMS: atom_id res chain seq x y z
N MET A 1 -62.23 -20.13 -5.85
CA MET A 1 -61.40 -19.51 -6.90
C MET A 1 -60.07 -19.17 -6.30
N GLU A 2 -59.09 -19.97 -6.66
CA GLU A 2 -57.70 -19.95 -6.23
C GLU A 2 -56.98 -18.81 -6.97
N VAL A 3 -56.29 -17.92 -6.25
CA VAL A 3 -55.32 -17.01 -6.88
C VAL A 3 -54.01 -17.11 -6.10
N VAL A 4 -53.10 -17.79 -6.76
CA VAL A 4 -51.74 -18.14 -6.36
C VAL A 4 -50.89 -16.88 -6.25
N GLY A 5 -50.34 -16.59 -5.07
CA GLY A 5 -49.33 -15.55 -4.83
C GLY A 5 -47.96 -16.17 -4.61
N LEU A 6 -47.15 -16.28 -5.67
CA LEU A 6 -45.77 -16.78 -5.63
C LEU A 6 -44.85 -15.84 -4.85
N LYS A 7 -44.09 -16.38 -3.90
CA LYS A 7 -42.98 -15.68 -3.20
C LYS A 7 -41.85 -15.36 -4.19
N PRO A 8 -41.19 -14.17 -4.09
CA PRO A 8 -40.03 -13.88 -4.91
C PRO A 8 -38.80 -14.69 -4.46
N GLN A 9 -38.28 -15.51 -5.38
CA GLN A 9 -37.01 -16.23 -5.22
C GLN A 9 -35.81 -15.30 -5.43
N LYS A 10 -34.87 -15.37 -4.49
CA LYS A 10 -33.55 -14.72 -4.51
C LYS A 10 -32.67 -15.37 -5.59
N ARG A 11 -32.41 -14.68 -6.70
CA ARG A 11 -31.44 -15.11 -7.72
C ARG A 11 -30.03 -14.73 -7.29
N SER A 12 -29.23 -15.71 -6.88
CA SER A 12 -27.78 -15.55 -6.74
C SER A 12 -27.07 -16.16 -7.95
N ASN A 13 -26.57 -15.31 -8.84
CA ASN A 13 -25.67 -15.70 -9.92
C ASN A 13 -24.32 -15.01 -9.70
N LEU A 14 -23.27 -15.76 -9.34
CA LEU A 14 -21.91 -15.50 -9.83
C LEU A 14 -20.98 -16.72 -9.59
N THR A 15 -20.99 -17.57 -10.62
CA THR A 15 -19.89 -18.36 -11.19
C THR A 15 -18.68 -18.76 -10.31
N ARG A 16 -18.57 -20.09 -10.10
CA ARG A 16 -17.41 -20.82 -9.57
C ARG A 16 -16.14 -20.50 -10.37
N LYS A 17 -15.21 -19.74 -9.79
CA LYS A 17 -13.85 -19.59 -10.30
C LYS A 17 -12.95 -20.70 -9.74
N GLN A 18 -12.60 -21.63 -10.63
CA GLN A 18 -11.37 -22.42 -10.73
C GLN A 18 -10.59 -22.70 -9.43
N PHE A 19 -10.70 -23.94 -8.94
CA PHE A 19 -9.69 -24.58 -8.09
C PHE A 19 -8.57 -25.11 -8.97
N LEU A 20 -7.34 -24.61 -8.81
CA LEU A 20 -6.13 -25.18 -9.41
C LEU A 20 -5.04 -25.42 -8.34
N ILE A 21 -4.99 -26.69 -7.92
CA ILE A 21 -3.83 -27.59 -7.71
C ILE A 21 -2.60 -27.05 -6.94
N LEU A 22 -2.32 -27.69 -5.80
CA LEU A 22 -0.97 -27.97 -5.30
C LEU A 22 -0.94 -29.40 -4.75
N SER A 23 -0.44 -30.35 -5.54
CA SER A 23 -0.01 -31.67 -5.06
C SER A 23 1.50 -31.77 -5.25
N VAL A 24 2.22 -31.74 -4.13
CA VAL A 24 3.62 -32.13 -3.98
C VAL A 24 3.70 -33.65 -3.94
N ILE A 25 4.73 -34.22 -4.58
CA ILE A 25 5.41 -35.54 -4.41
C ILE A 25 6.08 -35.77 -5.79
N GLY A 26 7.39 -35.84 -5.98
CA GLY A 26 8.44 -36.50 -5.19
C GLY A 26 8.84 -37.78 -5.93
N LEU A 27 9.83 -37.72 -6.84
CA LEU A 27 10.59 -38.91 -7.24
C LEU A 27 11.97 -38.56 -7.83
N LEU A 28 13.01 -38.84 -7.05
CA LEU A 28 14.38 -39.09 -7.48
C LEU A 28 14.44 -40.47 -8.14
N PHE A 29 15.15 -40.64 -9.26
CA PHE A 29 16.00 -41.82 -9.50
C PHE A 29 17.12 -41.50 -10.50
N LEU A 30 18.31 -41.98 -10.13
CA LEU A 30 19.63 -41.85 -10.73
C LEU A 30 19.80 -42.78 -11.94
N ILE A 31 20.51 -42.33 -12.98
CA ILE A 31 21.39 -43.21 -13.77
C ILE A 31 22.72 -42.48 -14.00
N VAL A 32 23.75 -43.00 -13.34
CA VAL A 32 25.17 -42.84 -13.68
C VAL A 32 25.52 -44.00 -14.60
N ILE A 33 26.26 -43.79 -15.69
CA ILE A 33 27.34 -44.66 -16.20
C ILE A 33 28.08 -43.94 -17.35
N SER A 34 29.29 -43.50 -17.00
CA SER A 34 30.57 -43.58 -17.73
C SER A 34 30.58 -43.66 -19.27
N PHE A 35 31.10 -42.61 -19.90
CA PHE A 35 31.99 -42.74 -21.06
C PHE A 35 33.21 -41.85 -20.83
N ALA A 36 34.31 -42.47 -20.42
CA ALA A 36 35.63 -41.88 -20.42
C ALA A 36 36.23 -41.92 -21.83
N LEU A 37 37.24 -41.07 -22.06
CA LEU A 37 38.16 -40.97 -23.22
C LEU A 37 37.76 -39.95 -24.29
N LEU A 38 38.23 -38.71 -24.14
CA LEU A 38 39.34 -38.17 -24.96
C LEU A 38 39.73 -36.78 -24.43
N SER A 39 40.97 -36.64 -23.94
CA SER A 39 41.60 -35.33 -23.68
C SER A 39 42.35 -34.88 -24.93
N PRO A 40 42.35 -33.56 -25.22
CA PRO A 40 43.56 -32.93 -25.69
C PRO A 40 43.96 -31.72 -24.83
N LYS A 41 45.15 -31.86 -24.25
CA LYS A 41 46.21 -30.85 -24.13
C LYS A 41 45.84 -29.50 -23.51
N SER A 42 46.08 -29.44 -22.20
CA SER A 42 46.38 -28.20 -21.47
C SER A 42 47.57 -27.48 -22.13
N SER A 43 47.35 -26.22 -22.49
CA SER A 43 48.40 -25.26 -22.83
C SER A 43 48.27 -24.09 -21.86
N SER A 44 49.32 -23.91 -21.06
CA SER A 44 49.50 -22.81 -20.12
C SER A 44 49.67 -21.49 -20.86
N ASN A 45 48.92 -20.46 -20.43
CA ASN A 45 49.39 -19.09 -20.11
C ASN A 45 48.38 -18.01 -20.52
N ASN A 46 47.76 -17.36 -19.53
CA ASN A 46 48.04 -15.97 -19.15
C ASN A 46 46.86 -15.34 -18.40
N ASN A 47 47.12 -15.12 -17.12
CA ASN A 47 46.61 -14.04 -16.27
C ASN A 47 45.91 -12.90 -17.03
N ASN A 48 44.64 -12.69 -16.71
CA ASN A 48 44.04 -11.37 -16.50
C ASN A 48 42.65 -11.58 -15.88
N GLU A 49 42.63 -11.81 -14.56
CA GLU A 49 41.42 -11.57 -13.78
C GLU A 49 41.24 -10.05 -13.68
N ALA A 50 40.80 -9.45 -14.79
CA ALA A 50 40.28 -8.11 -14.79
C ALA A 50 39.04 -8.13 -13.90
N LYS A 51 39.18 -7.66 -12.66
CA LYS A 51 38.06 -7.27 -11.81
C LYS A 51 37.27 -6.22 -12.59
N VAL A 52 36.30 -6.65 -13.38
CA VAL A 52 35.35 -5.77 -14.05
C VAL A 52 34.54 -5.13 -12.95
N THR A 53 35.03 -4.02 -12.40
CA THR A 53 34.21 -3.11 -11.63
C THR A 53 33.24 -2.48 -12.63
N THR A 54 32.14 -3.16 -12.92
CA THR A 54 31.05 -2.63 -13.72
C THR A 54 30.53 -1.39 -12.99
N LYS A 55 31.02 -0.21 -13.41
CA LYS A 55 30.64 1.06 -12.81
C LYS A 55 29.15 1.24 -12.99
N VAL A 56 28.41 1.32 -11.88
CA VAL A 56 26.95 1.50 -11.91
C VAL A 56 26.59 2.69 -12.81
N PRO A 57 25.69 2.51 -13.80
CA PRO A 57 25.32 3.57 -14.74
C PRO A 57 24.81 4.84 -14.04
N LYS A 58 25.04 6.00 -14.66
CA LYS A 58 24.61 7.31 -14.13
C LYS A 58 23.10 7.37 -13.93
N GLU A 59 22.32 6.82 -14.87
CA GLU A 59 20.86 6.74 -14.78
C GLU A 59 20.40 6.00 -13.52
N TYR A 60 21.06 4.89 -13.17
CA TYR A 60 20.70 4.03 -12.05
C TYR A 60 20.92 4.75 -10.72
N LYS A 61 22.02 5.50 -10.62
CA LYS A 61 22.31 6.35 -9.45
C LYS A 61 21.28 7.47 -9.29
N GLN A 62 20.85 8.09 -10.39
CA GLN A 62 19.81 9.12 -10.38
C GLN A 62 18.45 8.57 -9.97
N ALA A 63 18.03 7.44 -10.57
CA ALA A 63 16.81 6.75 -10.19
C ALA A 63 16.79 6.40 -8.69
N LEU A 64 17.90 5.89 -8.15
CA LEU A 64 18.02 5.62 -6.72
C LEU A 64 17.93 6.90 -5.87
N LYS A 65 18.55 8.00 -6.30
CA LYS A 65 18.45 9.29 -5.61
C LYS A 65 17.00 9.80 -5.55
N HIS A 66 16.27 9.74 -6.66
CA HIS A 66 14.86 10.14 -6.70
C HIS A 66 13.99 9.21 -5.86
N ALA A 67 14.23 7.90 -5.92
CA ALA A 67 13.55 6.92 -5.08
C ALA A 67 13.70 7.23 -3.58
N LYS A 68 14.91 7.65 -3.16
CA LYS A 68 15.17 8.10 -1.79
C LYS A 68 14.38 9.36 -1.44
N ASN A 69 14.29 10.34 -2.33
CA ASN A 69 13.47 11.54 -2.10
C ASN A 69 11.99 11.20 -1.97
N TYR A 70 11.45 10.39 -2.88
CA TYR A 70 10.04 9.96 -2.83
C TYR A 70 9.72 9.20 -1.53
N SER A 71 10.65 8.37 -1.05
CA SER A 71 10.48 7.69 0.23
C SER A 71 10.61 8.62 1.43
N ASN A 72 11.71 9.37 1.51
CA ASN A 72 12.10 10.05 2.75
C ASN A 72 11.41 11.40 2.95
N VAL A 73 10.99 12.05 1.86
CA VAL A 73 10.37 13.38 1.90
C VAL A 73 8.87 13.28 1.67
N MET A 74 8.45 12.44 0.73
CA MET A 74 7.03 12.32 0.36
C MET A 74 6.33 11.12 1.02
N TYR A 75 7.08 10.27 1.73
CA TYR A 75 6.57 9.08 2.41
C TYR A 75 5.73 8.17 1.51
N MET A 76 6.16 8.02 0.26
CA MET A 76 5.41 7.26 -0.74
C MET A 76 5.50 5.76 -0.50
N SER A 77 4.49 5.03 -0.97
CA SER A 77 4.52 3.57 -0.99
C SER A 77 5.49 3.05 -2.06
N LYS A 78 5.91 1.78 -1.93
CA LYS A 78 6.76 1.13 -2.94
C LYS A 78 6.10 1.15 -4.34
N ALA A 79 4.79 0.99 -4.40
CA ALA A 79 4.03 0.98 -5.64
C ALA A 79 4.05 2.35 -6.31
N GLU A 80 3.83 3.44 -5.55
CA GLU A 80 3.89 4.78 -6.11
C GLU A 80 5.31 5.17 -6.51
N ILE A 81 6.33 4.86 -5.70
CA ILE A 81 7.74 5.10 -6.08
C ILE A 81 8.05 4.40 -7.40
N SER A 82 7.62 3.15 -7.57
CA SER A 82 7.79 2.43 -8.83
C SER A 82 7.07 3.12 -9.98
N LYS A 83 5.86 3.66 -9.77
CA LYS A 83 5.09 4.36 -10.81
C LYS A 83 5.79 5.66 -11.22
N GLN A 84 6.25 6.45 -10.25
CA GLN A 84 6.98 7.70 -10.50
C GLN A 84 8.30 7.47 -11.23
N LEU A 85 9.08 6.46 -10.84
CA LEU A 85 10.36 6.19 -11.52
C LEU A 85 10.15 5.75 -12.97
N LYS A 86 9.12 4.94 -13.26
CA LYS A 86 8.84 4.46 -14.62
C LYS A 86 8.48 5.57 -15.62
N SER A 87 8.09 6.76 -15.16
CA SER A 87 7.80 7.89 -16.06
C SER A 87 9.07 8.52 -16.64
N SER A 88 10.21 8.36 -15.95
CA SER A 88 11.45 9.12 -16.24
C SER A 88 12.69 8.25 -16.39
N TYR A 89 12.61 6.96 -16.06
CA TYR A 89 13.74 6.04 -16.06
C TYR A 89 13.41 4.71 -16.72
N SER A 90 14.44 4.08 -17.27
CA SER A 90 14.35 2.73 -17.81
C SER A 90 13.86 1.72 -16.77
N ILE A 91 13.27 0.61 -17.26
CA ILE A 91 12.82 -0.49 -16.40
C ILE A 91 13.98 -1.04 -15.55
N ASN A 92 15.19 -1.11 -16.11
CA ASN A 92 16.35 -1.63 -15.39
C ASN A 92 16.87 -0.66 -14.33
N ALA A 93 16.90 0.65 -14.61
CA ALA A 93 17.24 1.67 -13.61
C ALA A 93 16.21 1.70 -12.47
N THR A 94 14.92 1.57 -12.79
CA THR A 94 13.84 1.48 -11.79
C THR A 94 13.99 0.25 -10.90
N LYS A 95 14.20 -0.94 -11.48
CA LYS A 95 14.43 -2.19 -10.73
C LYS A 95 15.66 -2.06 -9.83
N TYR A 96 16.74 -1.48 -10.35
CA TYR A 96 17.94 -1.22 -9.58
C TYR A 96 17.65 -0.30 -8.39
N ALA A 97 16.98 0.83 -8.61
CA ALA A 97 16.62 1.77 -7.55
C ALA A 97 15.79 1.10 -6.45
N LEU A 98 14.70 0.41 -6.80
CA LEU A 98 13.83 -0.27 -5.84
C LEU A 98 14.55 -1.38 -5.05
N LYS A 99 15.49 -2.08 -5.68
CA LYS A 99 16.31 -3.11 -5.00
C LYS A 99 17.28 -2.50 -3.98
N HIS A 100 17.83 -1.32 -4.27
CA HIS A 100 18.86 -0.68 -3.43
C HIS A 100 18.34 0.40 -2.50
N LEU A 101 17.03 0.72 -2.56
CA LEU A 101 16.43 1.79 -1.78
C LEU A 101 16.49 1.52 -0.27
N LYS A 102 16.42 0.25 0.18
CA LYS A 102 16.49 -0.16 1.60
C LYS A 102 15.63 0.71 2.53
N VAL A 103 14.31 0.59 2.39
CA VAL A 103 13.34 1.42 3.11
C VAL A 103 12.38 0.54 3.91
N ASP A 104 12.02 1.01 5.09
CA ASP A 104 10.88 0.50 5.84
C ASP A 104 9.60 1.24 5.41
N TYR A 105 8.81 0.58 4.56
CA TYR A 105 7.56 1.16 4.06
C TYR A 105 6.44 1.22 5.10
N ASN A 106 6.57 0.51 6.22
CA ASN A 106 5.63 0.67 7.34
C ASN A 106 5.80 2.05 7.98
N GLN A 107 7.04 2.52 8.10
CA GLN A 107 7.33 3.88 8.59
C GLN A 107 6.85 4.96 7.62
N ASN A 108 6.99 4.75 6.31
CA ASN A 108 6.41 5.66 5.33
C ASN A 108 4.88 5.75 5.48
N ALA A 109 4.21 4.62 5.64
CA ALA A 109 2.75 4.58 5.85
C ALA A 109 2.36 5.33 7.13
N LEU A 110 3.07 5.11 8.24
CA LEU A 110 2.86 5.83 9.50
C LEU A 110 3.04 7.34 9.35
N LYS A 111 4.11 7.78 8.66
CA LYS A 111 4.34 9.20 8.39
C LYS A 111 3.25 9.82 7.53
N LYS A 112 2.77 9.11 6.51
CA LYS A 112 1.64 9.55 5.69
C LYS A 112 0.34 9.61 6.50
N ALA A 113 0.13 8.66 7.42
CA ALA A 113 -1.00 8.64 8.33
C ALA A 113 -0.99 9.86 9.29
N GLN A 114 0.18 10.22 9.82
CA GLN A 114 0.39 11.42 10.62
C GLN A 114 -0.01 12.68 9.84
N GLU A 115 0.46 12.81 8.60
CA GLU A 115 0.06 13.93 7.75
C GLU A 115 -1.46 14.03 7.57
N TYR A 116 -2.16 12.91 7.32
CA TYR A 116 -3.62 12.93 7.20
C TYR A 116 -4.33 13.29 8.50
N ALA A 117 -3.86 12.79 9.65
CA ALA A 117 -4.43 13.13 10.94
C ALA A 117 -4.25 14.61 11.27
N GLU A 118 -3.04 15.15 11.10
CA GLU A 118 -2.68 16.50 11.54
C GLU A 118 -3.13 17.59 10.58
N SER A 119 -2.98 17.38 9.27
CA SER A 119 -3.28 18.42 8.27
C SER A 119 -4.72 18.38 7.75
N GLN A 120 -5.35 17.20 7.80
CA GLN A 120 -6.69 17.00 7.23
C GLN A 120 -7.74 16.61 8.28
N ASN A 121 -7.35 16.46 9.56
CA ASN A 121 -8.27 16.10 10.65
C ASN A 121 -9.10 14.85 10.34
N MET A 122 -8.51 13.88 9.64
CA MET A 122 -9.23 12.67 9.24
C MET A 122 -9.43 11.72 10.43
N SER A 123 -10.48 10.91 10.35
CA SER A 123 -10.67 9.78 11.26
C SER A 123 -9.65 8.66 11.00
N GLN A 124 -9.45 7.79 11.98
CA GLN A 124 -8.56 6.63 11.85
C GLN A 124 -8.97 5.73 10.67
N GLN A 125 -10.27 5.47 10.49
CA GLN A 125 -10.76 4.61 9.42
C GLN A 125 -10.59 5.26 8.04
N ALA A 126 -10.87 6.56 7.92
CA ALA A 126 -10.67 7.28 6.67
C ALA A 126 -9.18 7.31 6.28
N ILE A 127 -8.26 7.47 7.24
CA ILE A 127 -6.82 7.39 7.03
C ILE A 127 -6.43 6.01 6.49
N HIS A 128 -6.87 4.93 7.13
CA HIS A 128 -6.61 3.56 6.69
C HIS A 128 -7.04 3.35 5.22
N ASN A 129 -8.26 3.75 4.90
CA ASN A 129 -8.81 3.61 3.55
C ASN A 129 -8.03 4.44 2.52
N GLN A 130 -7.61 5.66 2.89
CA GLN A 130 -6.89 6.54 1.98
C GLN A 130 -5.47 6.07 1.68
N LEU A 131 -4.78 5.49 2.67
CA LEU A 131 -3.46 4.88 2.47
C LEU A 131 -3.51 3.76 1.43
N ILE A 132 -4.59 2.98 1.40
CA ILE A 132 -4.79 1.90 0.42
C ILE A 132 -5.17 2.47 -0.96
N THR A 133 -6.18 3.34 -1.00
CA THR A 133 -6.83 3.75 -2.25
C THR A 133 -6.05 4.84 -2.99
N LYS A 134 -5.54 5.85 -2.28
CA LYS A 134 -4.81 6.97 -2.90
C LYS A 134 -3.31 6.74 -2.92
N ASN A 135 -2.72 6.29 -1.81
CA ASN A 135 -1.27 6.13 -1.70
C ASN A 135 -0.79 4.72 -2.06
N THR A 136 -1.70 3.78 -2.35
CA THR A 136 -1.39 2.42 -2.79
C THR A 136 -0.45 1.65 -1.86
N PHE A 137 -0.53 1.91 -0.55
CA PHE A 137 0.06 1.03 0.45
C PHE A 137 -0.66 -0.31 0.48
N SER A 138 0.04 -1.37 0.89
CA SER A 138 -0.63 -2.63 1.18
C SER A 138 -1.56 -2.48 2.39
N VAL A 139 -2.60 -3.31 2.46
CA VAL A 139 -3.52 -3.35 3.62
C VAL A 139 -2.76 -3.51 4.94
N LYS A 140 -1.73 -4.37 4.97
CA LYS A 140 -0.90 -4.57 6.17
C LYS A 140 -0.13 -3.32 6.60
N GLN A 141 0.35 -2.53 5.64
CA GLN A 141 1.04 -1.27 5.92
C GLN A 141 0.07 -0.18 6.39
N ALA A 142 -1.11 -0.10 5.79
CA ALA A 142 -2.15 0.82 6.23
C ALA A 142 -2.61 0.47 7.65
N GLN A 143 -2.82 -0.82 7.95
CA GLN A 143 -3.15 -1.29 9.29
C GLN A 143 -2.04 -0.96 10.30
N TYR A 144 -0.78 -1.30 9.97
CA TYR A 144 0.36 -0.94 10.80
C TYR A 144 0.38 0.57 11.10
N ALA A 145 0.15 1.40 10.08
CA ALA A 145 0.18 2.84 10.23
C ALA A 145 -0.87 3.33 11.24
N VAL A 146 -2.12 2.88 11.11
CA VAL A 146 -3.19 3.32 12.03
C VAL A 146 -3.07 2.70 13.43
N ASP A 147 -2.56 1.47 13.55
CA ASP A 147 -2.30 0.84 14.86
C ASP A 147 -1.21 1.57 15.67
N ASN A 148 -0.27 2.20 14.96
CA ASN A 148 0.86 2.91 15.56
C ASN A 148 0.69 4.44 15.54
N LEU A 149 -0.42 4.93 15.00
CA LEU A 149 -0.72 6.35 14.91
C LEU A 149 -1.18 6.86 16.27
N LYS A 150 -0.46 7.86 16.80
CA LYS A 150 -0.87 8.61 17.97
C LYS A 150 -1.49 9.92 17.51
N ALA A 151 -2.80 10.02 17.58
CA ALA A 151 -3.56 11.22 17.22
C ALA A 151 -4.76 11.37 18.16
N ASP A 152 -5.17 12.62 18.37
CA ASP A 152 -6.41 12.92 19.07
C ASP A 152 -7.57 12.95 18.06
N PHE A 153 -8.26 11.82 17.92
CA PHE A 153 -9.37 11.71 16.97
C PHE A 153 -10.64 12.40 17.45
N ASN A 154 -10.77 12.69 18.76
CA ASN A 154 -11.85 13.52 19.29
C ASN A 154 -11.65 14.98 18.84
N TYR A 155 -10.43 15.48 18.95
CA TYR A 155 -10.05 16.79 18.41
C TYR A 155 -10.28 16.85 16.89
N ASN A 156 -9.84 15.83 16.13
CA ASN A 156 -10.05 15.79 14.69
C ASN A 156 -11.55 15.86 14.33
N ALA A 157 -12.39 15.10 15.03
CA ALA A 157 -13.84 15.13 14.84
C ALA A 157 -14.42 16.53 15.12
N LEU A 158 -13.99 17.18 16.22
CA LEU A 158 -14.44 18.52 16.59
C LEU A 158 -14.04 19.58 15.56
N VAL A 159 -12.80 19.56 15.07
CA VAL A 159 -12.35 20.51 14.03
C VAL A 159 -13.17 20.33 12.75
N THR A 160 -13.41 19.09 12.34
CA THR A 160 -14.24 18.77 11.16
C THR A 160 -15.70 19.21 11.38
N ALA A 161 -16.25 19.01 12.58
CA ALA A 161 -17.58 19.46 12.95
C ALA A 161 -17.71 21.00 12.87
N LYS A 162 -16.77 21.73 13.48
CA LYS A 162 -16.72 23.21 13.42
C LYS A 162 -16.60 23.71 11.98
N LYS A 163 -15.83 23.01 11.14
CA LYS A 163 -15.74 23.31 9.70
C LYS A 163 -17.09 23.15 8.99
N TYR A 164 -17.80 22.05 9.22
CA TYR A 164 -19.12 21.84 8.59
C TYR A 164 -20.19 22.79 9.08
N GLN A 165 -20.19 23.13 10.36
CA GLN A 165 -21.06 24.16 10.90
C GLN A 165 -20.80 25.51 10.22
N ARG A 166 -19.53 25.94 10.15
CA ARG A 166 -19.14 27.25 9.60
C ARG A 166 -19.31 27.34 8.08
N ASP A 167 -18.82 26.35 7.35
CA ASP A 167 -18.68 26.44 5.89
C ASP A 167 -19.98 26.00 5.18
N LEU A 168 -20.74 25.08 5.77
CA LEU A 168 -21.94 24.49 5.16
C LEU A 168 -23.23 24.81 5.92
N GLY A 169 -23.16 25.44 7.11
CA GLY A 169 -24.34 25.77 7.91
C GLY A 169 -25.10 24.54 8.43
N PHE A 170 -24.43 23.39 8.54
CA PHE A 170 -25.09 22.16 8.97
C PHE A 170 -25.54 22.23 10.43
N SER A 171 -26.72 21.68 10.71
CA SER A 171 -27.22 21.51 12.07
C SER A 171 -26.40 20.46 12.82
N PRO A 172 -26.36 20.48 14.17
CA PRO A 172 -25.64 19.46 14.95
C PRO A 172 -26.05 18.02 14.61
N ALA A 173 -27.34 17.78 14.36
CA ALA A 173 -27.83 16.47 13.94
C ALA A 173 -27.26 16.03 12.58
N LYS A 174 -27.19 16.95 11.60
CA LYS A 174 -26.61 16.63 10.28
C LYS A 174 -25.10 16.45 10.36
N ILE A 175 -24.41 17.27 11.16
CA ILE A 175 -22.96 17.13 11.40
C ILE A 175 -22.66 15.74 11.96
N ARG A 176 -23.40 15.30 12.98
CA ARG A 176 -23.25 13.97 13.56
C ARG A 176 -23.41 12.85 12.53
N GLU A 177 -24.45 12.94 11.69
CA GLU A 177 -24.72 11.98 10.62
C GLU A 177 -23.55 11.89 9.62
N VAL A 178 -23.02 13.03 9.15
CA VAL A 178 -21.92 13.04 8.17
C VAL A 178 -20.59 12.62 8.78
N LEU A 179 -20.34 12.92 10.07
CA LEU A 179 -19.13 12.48 10.75
C LEU A 179 -19.04 10.95 10.84
N ILE A 180 -20.18 10.26 11.05
CA ILE A 180 -20.21 8.80 11.20
C ILE A 180 -20.22 8.10 9.82
N SER A 181 -20.75 8.75 8.79
CA SER A 181 -20.93 8.15 7.47
C SER A 181 -19.61 7.67 6.85
N ASP A 182 -19.60 6.40 6.41
CA ASP A 182 -18.44 5.74 5.79
C ASP A 182 -18.00 6.41 4.47
N ASP A 183 -18.95 6.97 3.71
CA ASP A 183 -18.66 7.65 2.45
C ASP A 183 -18.06 9.05 2.65
N ASN A 184 -18.10 9.56 3.89
CA ASN A 184 -17.62 10.89 4.23
C ASN A 184 -16.42 10.79 5.16
N GLU A 185 -16.66 10.74 6.48
CA GLU A 185 -15.63 10.96 7.48
C GLU A 185 -15.27 9.72 8.29
N SER A 186 -16.17 8.74 8.42
CA SER A 186 -15.94 7.48 9.14
C SER A 186 -15.42 7.64 10.59
N PHE A 187 -15.80 8.70 11.30
CA PHE A 187 -15.55 8.80 12.75
C PHE A 187 -16.41 7.79 13.50
N THR A 188 -15.93 7.34 14.65
CA THR A 188 -16.75 6.52 15.54
C THR A 188 -17.93 7.33 16.09
N PRO A 189 -19.05 6.68 16.46
CA PRO A 189 -20.16 7.38 17.10
C PRO A 189 -19.74 8.20 18.32
N ALA A 190 -18.85 7.66 19.17
CA ALA A 190 -18.35 8.37 20.36
C ALA A 190 -17.55 9.65 20.02
N GLN A 191 -16.74 9.63 18.96
CA GLN A 191 -16.02 10.82 18.49
C GLN A 191 -16.97 11.87 17.91
N ALA A 192 -17.99 11.43 17.16
CA ALA A 192 -19.02 12.33 16.65
C ALA A 192 -19.84 12.94 17.79
N ASP A 193 -20.22 12.14 18.79
CA ASP A 193 -20.94 12.60 19.99
C ASP A 193 -20.10 13.64 20.75
N TYR A 194 -18.82 13.35 20.99
CA TYR A 194 -17.87 14.29 21.60
C TYR A 194 -17.81 15.62 20.82
N ALA A 195 -17.70 15.55 19.49
CA ALA A 195 -17.62 16.73 18.65
C ALA A 195 -18.90 17.60 18.70
N ILE A 196 -20.08 16.99 18.84
CA ILE A 196 -21.34 17.72 18.99
C ILE A 196 -21.46 18.35 20.37
N GLU A 197 -21.07 17.63 21.43
CA GLU A 197 -21.10 18.14 22.81
C GLU A 197 -20.26 19.41 22.96
N HIS A 198 -19.10 19.46 22.30
CA HIS A 198 -18.13 20.57 22.39
C HIS A 198 -18.22 21.56 21.22
N LEU A 199 -19.28 21.48 20.40
CA LEU A 199 -19.35 22.21 19.12
C LEU A 199 -19.32 23.74 19.31
N ASN A 200 -19.91 24.21 20.42
CA ASN A 200 -20.07 25.64 20.72
C ASN A 200 -19.18 26.12 21.88
N ASP A 201 -18.19 25.31 22.28
CA ASP A 201 -17.14 25.70 23.21
C ASP A 201 -16.13 26.66 22.58
#